data_AF-A0A9X5U783-F1
#
_entry.id   AF-A0A9X5U783-F1
#
_cell.length_a   1.000
_cell.length_b   1.000
_cell.length_c   1.000
_cell.angle_alpha   90.00
_cell.angle_beta   90.00
_cell.angle_gamma   90.00
#
_symmetry.space_group_name_H-M   'P 1'
#
loop_
_entity.id
_entity.type
_entity.pdbx_description
1 polymer ?
#
loop_
_entity_poly.entity_id
_entity_poly.type
_entity_poly.pdbx_seq_one_letter_code
_entity_poly.pdbx_strand_id
1 'polypeptide(L)'
;MVDGGPIDVLTGDYLAELTMLILWKTRSRPGGTGYARTFLAQIEDVLGTCLDRGIRIVSNAGGLDPAGLAEKVRTVAADLGLRPNIAYVTGDNLVDRVSALQAAGEKFVHLDTGRCLADTGIEPVTANAYLGGWGIAAALSAGADIVITPRVTDASLVVGPAAWWHGSERTDWDRLAGAVAGPSPQRLGPCRPRVGDPSTVRIAATII
;
A
#
# COMPACT_ATOMS: atom_id res chain seq x y z
N MET A 1 -13.95 -13.45 0.57
CA MET A 1 -12.54 -12.97 0.44
C MET A 1 -11.68 -13.41 1.63
N VAL A 2 -12.24 -13.38 2.85
CA VAL A 2 -11.49 -13.69 4.07
C VAL A 2 -11.80 -15.08 4.67
N ASP A 3 -12.73 -15.83 4.09
CA ASP A 3 -13.24 -17.10 4.65
C ASP A 3 -12.38 -18.34 4.30
N GLY A 4 -11.36 -18.17 3.45
CA GLY A 4 -10.55 -19.26 2.90
C GLY A 4 -9.48 -19.83 3.82
N GLY A 5 -9.36 -19.35 5.07
CA GLY A 5 -8.37 -19.84 6.03
C GLY A 5 -7.94 -18.78 7.07
N PRO A 6 -6.97 -19.11 7.94
CA PRO A 6 -6.39 -18.15 8.87
C PRO A 6 -5.59 -17.10 8.09
N ILE A 7 -5.95 -15.82 8.28
CA ILE A 7 -5.31 -14.65 7.68
C ILE A 7 -4.93 -13.74 8.85
N ASP A 8 -3.72 -13.21 8.83
CA ASP A 8 -3.28 -12.22 9.80
C ASP A 8 -3.31 -10.81 9.18
N VAL A 9 -2.99 -10.72 7.87
CA VAL A 9 -3.00 -9.46 7.11
C VAL A 9 -3.63 -9.67 5.73
N LEU A 10 -4.61 -8.84 5.38
CA LEU A 10 -5.19 -8.74 4.05
C LEU A 10 -4.55 -7.58 3.30
N THR A 11 -3.92 -7.85 2.17
CA THR A 11 -3.28 -6.83 1.33
C THR A 11 -4.09 -6.60 0.05
N GLY A 12 -4.19 -5.34 -0.37
CA GLY A 12 -4.80 -4.96 -1.63
C GLY A 12 -3.83 -4.15 -2.50
N ASP A 13 -3.58 -4.64 -3.72
CA ASP A 13 -2.80 -3.91 -4.72
C ASP A 13 -3.73 -3.37 -5.82
N TYR A 14 -3.67 -2.07 -6.03
CA TYR A 14 -4.57 -1.28 -6.85
C TYR A 14 -3.84 -0.43 -7.89
N LEU A 15 -2.52 -0.31 -7.79
CA LEU A 15 -1.79 0.72 -8.53
C LEU A 15 -0.88 0.08 -9.58
N ALA A 16 -1.18 0.39 -10.84
CA ALA A 16 -0.25 0.31 -11.95
C ALA A 16 0.06 1.74 -12.45
N GLU A 17 1.05 1.86 -13.34
CA GLU A 17 1.44 3.14 -13.95
C GLU A 17 0.26 3.82 -14.64
N LEU A 18 -0.54 3.05 -15.39
CA LEU A 18 -1.76 3.55 -16.03
C LEU A 18 -2.81 4.01 -15.00
N THR A 19 -2.90 3.32 -13.86
CA THR A 19 -3.86 3.68 -12.81
C THR A 19 -3.59 5.08 -12.27
N MET A 20 -2.32 5.45 -12.07
CA MET A 20 -1.95 6.77 -11.58
C MET A 20 -2.48 7.90 -12.49
N LEU A 21 -2.38 7.72 -13.81
CA LEU A 21 -2.95 8.66 -14.79
C LEU A 21 -4.48 8.72 -14.72
N ILE A 22 -5.15 7.57 -14.55
CA ILE A 22 -6.62 7.50 -14.41
C ILE A 22 -7.09 8.21 -13.13
N LEU A 23 -6.38 8.02 -12.02
CA LEU A 23 -6.67 8.68 -10.74
C LEU A 23 -6.46 10.18 -10.85
N TRP A 24 -5.38 10.63 -11.51
CA TRP A 24 -5.16 12.05 -11.77
C TRP A 24 -6.31 12.64 -12.60
N LYS A 25 -6.67 11.99 -13.71
CA LYS A 25 -7.77 12.45 -14.58
C LYS A 25 -9.11 12.51 -13.84
N THR A 26 -9.33 11.59 -12.90
CA THR A 26 -10.51 11.58 -12.04
C THR A 26 -10.48 12.74 -11.07
N ARG A 27 -9.36 12.94 -10.35
CA ARG A 27 -9.16 14.02 -9.38
C ARG A 27 -9.30 15.42 -10.00
N SER A 28 -8.88 15.59 -11.25
CA SER A 28 -8.96 16.88 -11.96
C SER A 28 -10.39 17.30 -12.35
N ARG A 29 -11.39 16.43 -12.18
CA ARG A 29 -12.81 16.76 -12.43
C ARG A 29 -13.45 17.36 -11.17
N PRO A 30 -14.46 18.23 -11.30
CA PRO A 30 -15.23 18.73 -10.14
C PRO A 30 -15.79 17.57 -9.30
N GLY A 31 -15.50 17.56 -8.00
CA GLY A 31 -15.90 16.48 -7.08
C GLY A 31 -15.16 15.16 -7.28
N GLY A 32 -14.09 15.14 -8.08
CA GLY A 32 -13.27 13.97 -8.34
C GLY A 32 -12.38 13.55 -7.16
N THR A 33 -12.00 12.28 -7.14
CA THR A 33 -11.19 11.66 -6.09
C THR A 33 -9.83 11.19 -6.63
N GLY A 34 -8.80 11.20 -5.78
CA GLY A 34 -7.44 10.73 -6.14
C GLY A 34 -7.14 9.26 -5.80
N TYR A 35 -8.13 8.50 -5.33
CA TYR A 35 -7.99 7.14 -4.84
C TYR A 35 -8.88 6.13 -5.59
N ALA A 36 -8.59 4.84 -5.44
CA ALA A 36 -9.34 3.76 -6.06
C ALA A 36 -10.67 3.49 -5.33
N ARG A 37 -11.80 3.91 -5.93
CA ARG A 37 -13.13 3.77 -5.32
C ARG A 37 -13.58 2.32 -5.13
N THR A 38 -13.07 1.38 -5.93
CA THR A 38 -13.39 -0.05 -5.80
C THR A 38 -13.00 -0.62 -4.45
N PHE A 39 -11.99 -0.04 -3.78
CA PHE A 39 -11.61 -0.42 -2.42
C PHE A 39 -12.72 -0.18 -1.40
N LEU A 40 -13.55 0.85 -1.58
CA LEU A 40 -14.63 1.15 -0.64
C LEU A 40 -15.67 0.03 -0.60
N ALA A 41 -16.05 -0.51 -1.75
CA ALA A 41 -16.98 -1.64 -1.84
C ALA A 41 -16.38 -2.90 -1.19
N GLN A 42 -15.10 -3.18 -1.43
CA GLN A 42 -14.44 -4.33 -0.81
C GLN A 42 -14.35 -4.19 0.72
N ILE A 43 -14.04 -2.99 1.21
CA ILE A 43 -14.01 -2.70 2.65
C ILE A 43 -15.39 -2.86 3.26
N GLU A 44 -16.43 -2.36 2.62
CA GLU A 44 -17.80 -2.51 3.10
C GLU A 44 -18.16 -3.99 3.32
N ASP A 45 -17.75 -4.87 2.41
CA ASP A 45 -18.03 -6.30 2.48
C ASP A 45 -17.25 -7.04 3.58
N VAL A 46 -16.00 -6.66 3.86
CA VAL A 46 -15.08 -7.48 4.68
C VAL A 46 -14.68 -6.87 6.02
N LEU A 47 -14.94 -5.57 6.25
CA LEU A 47 -14.40 -4.85 7.40
C LEU A 47 -14.84 -5.45 8.73
N GLY A 48 -16.13 -5.77 8.89
CA GLY A 48 -16.65 -6.37 10.14
C GLY A 48 -15.92 -7.67 10.47
N THR A 49 -15.86 -8.60 9.50
CA THR A 49 -15.17 -9.87 9.67
C THR A 49 -13.67 -9.71 9.94
N CYS A 50 -13.02 -8.70 9.33
CA CYS A 50 -11.61 -8.42 9.61
C CYS A 50 -11.41 -7.98 11.05
N LEU A 51 -12.23 -7.07 11.56
CA LEU A 51 -12.13 -6.59 12.94
C LEU A 51 -12.43 -7.69 13.96
N ASP A 52 -13.48 -8.48 13.75
CA ASP A 52 -13.85 -9.60 14.63
C ASP A 52 -12.73 -10.63 14.76
N ARG A 53 -11.97 -10.82 13.68
CA ARG A 53 -10.88 -11.81 13.59
C ARG A 53 -9.50 -11.22 13.87
N GLY A 54 -9.40 -9.90 14.09
CA GLY A 54 -8.12 -9.22 14.27
C GLY A 54 -7.24 -9.16 13.02
N ILE A 55 -7.82 -9.29 11.82
CA ILE A 55 -7.12 -9.19 10.54
C ILE A 55 -6.77 -7.73 10.26
N ARG A 56 -5.49 -7.45 9.99
CA ARG A 56 -5.04 -6.12 9.56
C ARG A 56 -5.23 -5.94 8.05
N ILE A 57 -5.59 -4.74 7.61
CA ILE A 57 -5.78 -4.43 6.19
C ILE A 57 -4.70 -3.44 5.74
N VAL A 58 -4.02 -3.74 4.64
CA VAL A 58 -3.01 -2.84 4.05
C VAL A 58 -3.26 -2.69 2.56
N SER A 59 -3.37 -1.46 2.06
CA SER A 59 -3.70 -1.23 0.65
C SER A 59 -3.09 0.03 0.09
N ASN A 60 -2.60 -0.04 -1.15
CA ASN A 60 -2.14 1.13 -1.91
C ASN A 60 -3.27 1.83 -2.69
N ALA A 61 -4.53 1.48 -2.44
CA ALA A 61 -5.71 2.11 -3.04
C ALA A 61 -5.78 3.64 -2.82
N GLY A 62 -5.00 4.18 -1.87
CA GLY A 62 -4.92 5.61 -1.62
C GLY A 62 -4.42 6.41 -2.82
N GLY A 63 -3.58 5.81 -3.67
CA GLY A 63 -3.15 6.43 -4.93
C GLY A 63 -2.60 7.84 -4.73
N LEU A 64 -3.25 8.83 -5.34
CA LEU A 64 -2.90 10.25 -5.25
C LEU A 64 -3.59 10.99 -4.09
N ASP A 65 -4.44 10.32 -3.32
CA ASP A 65 -5.18 10.90 -2.19
C ASP A 65 -5.44 9.86 -1.05
N PRO A 66 -4.39 9.41 -0.34
CA PRO A 66 -4.53 8.49 0.79
C PRO A 66 -5.40 9.05 1.92
N ALA A 67 -5.30 10.35 2.19
CA ALA A 67 -6.06 11.02 3.24
C ALA A 67 -7.56 11.04 2.93
N GLY A 68 -7.94 11.40 1.70
CA GLY A 68 -9.33 11.37 1.26
C GLY A 68 -9.92 9.95 1.29
N LEU A 69 -9.11 8.93 0.95
CA LEU A 69 -9.57 7.55 1.08
C LEU A 69 -9.78 7.15 2.54
N ALA A 70 -8.87 7.52 3.44
CA ALA A 70 -9.00 7.23 4.87
C ALA A 70 -10.28 7.82 5.46
N GLU A 71 -10.64 9.05 5.09
CA GLU A 71 -11.88 9.69 5.54
C GLU A 71 -13.14 9.01 4.96
N LYS A 72 -13.09 8.53 3.72
CA LYS A 72 -14.21 7.73 3.18
C LYS A 72 -14.34 6.36 3.82
N VAL A 73 -13.23 5.68 4.10
CA VAL A 73 -13.25 4.43 4.86
C VAL A 73 -13.81 4.66 6.27
N ARG A 74 -13.48 5.79 6.92
CA ARG A 74 -14.06 6.16 8.21
C ARG A 74 -15.58 6.34 8.14
N THR A 75 -16.09 6.92 7.05
CA THR A 75 -17.54 7.05 6.81
C THR A 75 -18.20 5.67 6.65
N VAL A 76 -17.66 4.82 5.77
CA VAL A 76 -18.16 3.45 5.56
C VAL A 76 -18.16 2.66 6.88
N ALA A 77 -17.08 2.74 7.66
CA ALA A 77 -17.00 2.07 8.95
C ALA A 77 -18.08 2.58 9.93
N ALA A 78 -18.32 3.89 9.98
CA ALA A 78 -19.34 4.48 10.83
C ALA A 78 -20.76 4.02 10.45
N ASP A 79 -21.05 3.92 9.15
CA ASP A 79 -22.34 3.44 8.63
C ASP A 79 -22.57 1.95 8.99
N LEU A 80 -21.50 1.16 9.08
CA LEU A 80 -21.52 -0.22 9.55
C LEU A 80 -21.52 -0.35 11.09
N GLY A 81 -21.45 0.76 11.83
CA GLY A 81 -21.37 0.76 13.30
C GLY A 81 -20.00 0.34 13.85
N LEU A 82 -18.96 0.34 13.02
CA LEU A 82 -17.60 -0.08 13.35
C LEU A 82 -16.69 1.14 13.65
N ARG A 83 -15.64 0.94 14.45
CA ARG A 83 -14.66 1.99 14.78
C ARG A 83 -13.21 1.50 14.66
N PRO A 84 -12.72 1.21 13.44
CA PRO A 84 -11.33 0.82 13.22
C PRO A 84 -10.37 2.00 13.42
N ASN A 85 -9.14 1.69 13.83
CA ASN A 85 -8.00 2.59 13.75
C ASN A 85 -7.48 2.63 12.30
N ILE A 86 -7.62 3.79 11.65
CA ILE A 86 -7.23 3.98 10.26
C ILE A 86 -6.01 4.90 10.22
N ALA A 87 -4.93 4.42 9.60
CA ALA A 87 -3.74 5.18 9.31
C ALA A 87 -3.55 5.35 7.79
N TYR A 88 -2.90 6.43 7.38
CA TYR A 88 -2.47 6.61 6.00
C TYR A 88 -1.01 7.10 5.91
N VAL A 89 -0.33 6.70 4.85
CA VAL A 89 1.06 7.10 4.54
C VAL A 89 1.06 8.29 3.59
N THR A 90 2.08 9.14 3.67
CA THR A 90 2.31 10.28 2.76
C THR A 90 3.79 10.39 2.39
N GLY A 91 4.12 11.29 1.46
CA GLY A 91 5.50 11.62 1.10
C GLY A 91 5.99 11.06 -0.22
N ASP A 92 5.12 10.38 -0.99
CA ASP A 92 5.44 9.88 -2.33
C ASP A 92 5.30 10.97 -3.39
N ASN A 93 4.36 11.91 -3.25
CA ASN A 93 4.11 12.95 -4.24
C ASN A 93 5.29 13.92 -4.35
N LEU A 94 5.89 13.97 -5.53
CA LEU A 94 7.02 14.82 -5.89
C LEU A 94 6.67 15.83 -7.00
N VAL A 95 5.42 15.93 -7.45
CA VAL A 95 5.06 16.78 -8.61
C VAL A 95 5.55 18.22 -8.44
N ASP A 96 5.31 18.82 -7.26
CA ASP A 96 5.73 20.19 -6.94
C ASP A 96 7.25 20.33 -6.72
N ARG A 97 7.98 19.21 -6.65
CA ARG A 97 9.42 19.15 -6.42
C ARG A 97 10.20 18.81 -7.69
N VAL A 98 9.55 18.46 -8.80
CA VAL A 98 10.22 18.06 -10.05
C VAL A 98 11.18 19.14 -10.52
N SER A 99 10.73 20.40 -10.64
CA SER A 99 11.57 21.50 -11.12
C SER A 99 12.78 21.75 -10.21
N ALA A 100 12.58 21.69 -8.89
CA ALA A 100 13.67 21.86 -7.92
C ALA A 100 14.70 20.72 -7.99
N LEU A 101 14.24 19.47 -8.20
CA LEU A 101 15.11 18.31 -8.38
C LEU A 101 15.90 18.39 -9.69
N GLN A 102 15.26 18.83 -10.78
CA GLN A 102 15.95 19.10 -12.05
C GLN A 102 17.02 20.18 -11.90
N ALA A 103 16.72 21.26 -11.18
CA ALA A 103 17.71 22.30 -10.88
C ALA A 103 18.88 21.79 -10.02
N ALA A 104 18.64 20.77 -9.19
CA ALA A 104 19.68 20.09 -8.41
C ALA A 104 20.49 19.05 -9.21
N GLY A 105 20.18 18.85 -10.50
CA GLY A 105 20.90 17.96 -11.41
C GLY A 105 20.20 16.64 -11.70
N GLU A 106 19.02 16.37 -11.13
CA GLU A 106 18.26 15.16 -11.42
C GLU A 106 17.69 15.20 -12.84
N LYS A 107 18.10 14.23 -13.67
CA LYS A 107 17.74 14.21 -15.09
C LYS A 107 16.39 13.57 -15.38
N PHE A 108 15.89 12.75 -14.46
CA PHE A 108 14.71 11.88 -14.64
C PHE A 108 14.75 11.18 -16.01
N VAL A 109 15.79 10.34 -16.19
CA VAL A 109 16.02 9.62 -17.43
C VAL A 109 14.95 8.57 -17.62
N HIS A 110 14.24 8.62 -18.75
CA HIS A 110 13.25 7.61 -19.11
C HIS A 110 13.91 6.25 -19.34
N LEU A 111 13.43 5.21 -18.66
CA LEU A 111 14.05 3.87 -18.68
C LEU A 111 14.14 3.26 -20.08
N ASP A 112 13.09 3.38 -20.90
CA ASP A 112 13.08 2.76 -22.24
C ASP A 112 13.80 3.58 -23.33
N THR A 113 13.76 4.92 -23.24
CA THR A 113 14.24 5.80 -24.34
C THR A 113 15.58 6.45 -24.03
N GLY A 114 16.02 6.45 -22.77
CA GLY A 114 17.24 7.13 -22.33
C GLY A 114 17.17 8.66 -22.38
N ARG A 115 16.03 9.24 -22.75
CA ARG A 115 15.84 10.71 -22.82
C ARG A 115 15.62 11.28 -21.43
N CYS A 116 16.19 12.45 -21.15
CA CYS A 116 15.90 13.19 -19.92
C CYS A 116 14.50 13.80 -20.02
N LEU A 117 13.79 13.93 -18.90
CA LEU A 117 12.46 14.56 -18.88
C LEU A 117 12.48 15.98 -19.49
N ALA A 118 13.52 16.76 -19.19
CA ALA A 118 13.71 18.11 -19.72
C ALA A 118 13.76 18.16 -21.26
N ASP A 119 14.24 17.10 -21.91
CA ASP A 119 14.37 17.01 -23.36
C ASP A 119 13.06 16.60 -24.06
N THR A 120 12.01 16.31 -23.29
CA THR A 120 10.72 15.86 -23.84
C THR A 120 9.75 17.00 -24.13
N GLY A 121 9.89 18.15 -23.44
CA GLY A 121 8.91 19.23 -23.46
C GLY A 121 7.56 18.87 -22.82
N ILE A 122 7.50 17.77 -22.06
CA ILE A 122 6.30 17.27 -21.39
C ILE A 122 6.34 17.68 -19.92
N GLU A 123 5.27 18.29 -19.43
CA GLU A 123 5.08 18.55 -18.01
C GLU A 123 4.43 17.32 -17.34
N PRO A 124 5.06 16.71 -16.32
CA PRO A 124 4.49 15.57 -15.63
C PRO A 124 3.23 15.96 -14.85
N VAL A 125 2.13 15.27 -15.12
CA VAL A 125 0.88 15.45 -14.36
C VAL A 125 0.91 14.78 -12.98
N THR A 126 1.79 13.81 -12.82
CA THR A 126 2.06 13.08 -11.58
C THR A 126 3.54 12.76 -11.52
N ALA A 127 4.14 12.87 -10.34
CA ALA A 127 5.48 12.33 -10.06
C ALA A 127 5.45 11.71 -8.67
N ASN A 128 5.73 10.41 -8.56
CA ASN A 128 5.57 9.67 -7.31
C ASN A 128 6.81 8.81 -7.04
N ALA A 129 7.36 8.93 -5.84
CA ALA A 129 8.39 8.03 -5.35
C ALA A 129 7.75 6.71 -4.92
N TYR A 130 8.42 5.60 -5.23
CA TYR A 130 8.00 4.28 -4.75
C TYR A 130 8.50 4.11 -3.32
N LEU A 131 7.64 4.38 -2.34
CA LEU A 131 8.01 4.24 -0.94
C LEU A 131 8.18 2.76 -0.54
N GLY A 132 8.99 2.52 0.49
CA GLY A 132 9.19 1.20 1.10
C GLY A 132 8.12 0.85 2.15
N GLY A 133 8.20 -0.37 2.69
CA GLY A 133 7.24 -0.91 3.67
C GLY A 133 7.31 -0.31 5.09
N TRP A 134 8.26 0.57 5.39
CA TRP A 134 8.46 1.08 6.75
C TRP A 134 7.34 2.00 7.25
N GLY A 135 6.71 2.77 6.36
CA GLY A 135 5.52 3.53 6.72
C GLY A 135 4.36 2.63 7.14
N ILE A 136 4.21 1.48 6.45
CA ILE A 136 3.23 0.45 6.78
C ILE A 136 3.56 -0.17 8.14
N ALA A 137 4.80 -0.59 8.36
CA ALA A 137 5.22 -1.23 9.60
C ALA A 137 5.03 -0.31 10.81
N ALA A 138 5.35 0.98 10.67
CA ALA A 138 5.15 1.99 11.71
C ALA A 138 3.65 2.19 12.03
N ALA A 139 2.80 2.27 11.01
CA ALA A 139 1.36 2.42 11.19
C ALA A 139 0.74 1.21 11.91
N LEU A 140 1.11 -0.01 11.52
CA LEU A 140 0.66 -1.23 12.18
C LEU A 140 1.17 -1.32 13.63
N SER A 141 2.41 -0.90 13.88
CA SER A 141 2.99 -0.83 15.24
C SER A 141 2.25 0.16 16.13
N ALA A 142 1.71 1.24 15.55
CA ALA A 142 0.87 2.21 16.25
C ALA A 142 -0.57 1.72 16.49
N GLY A 143 -0.90 0.49 16.12
CA GLY A 143 -2.21 -0.12 16.36
C GLY A 143 -3.25 0.13 15.26
N ALA A 144 -2.82 0.48 14.05
CA ALA A 144 -3.74 0.60 12.92
C ALA A 144 -4.36 -0.75 12.55
N ASP A 145 -5.68 -0.78 12.42
CA ASP A 145 -6.42 -1.89 11.83
C ASP A 145 -6.36 -1.83 10.30
N ILE A 146 -6.32 -0.62 9.75
CA ILE A 146 -6.24 -0.35 8.30
C ILE A 146 -5.10 0.63 8.03
N VAL A 147 -4.23 0.28 7.09
CA VAL A 147 -3.19 1.16 6.55
C VAL A 147 -3.44 1.42 5.08
N ILE A 148 -3.68 2.69 4.74
CA ILE A 148 -3.82 3.16 3.37
C ILE A 148 -2.51 3.81 2.93
N THR A 149 -1.96 3.37 1.82
CA THR A 149 -0.73 3.94 1.27
C THR A 149 -1.01 4.65 -0.06
N PRO A 150 -0.15 5.61 -0.43
CA PRO A 150 -0.06 6.09 -1.80
C PRO A 150 0.81 5.11 -2.60
N ARG A 151 1.60 5.59 -3.57
CA ARG A 151 2.57 4.74 -4.27
C ARG A 151 3.63 4.22 -3.31
N VAL A 152 3.63 2.90 -3.16
CA VAL A 152 4.68 2.09 -2.53
C VAL A 152 5.19 1.11 -3.58
N THR A 153 6.34 0.48 -3.35
CA THR A 153 6.71 -0.70 -4.15
C THR A 153 5.70 -1.83 -3.92
N ASP A 154 5.43 -2.65 -4.93
CA ASP A 154 4.48 -3.75 -4.84
C ASP A 154 4.85 -4.70 -3.69
N ALA A 155 6.15 -4.99 -3.55
CA ALA A 155 6.68 -5.79 -2.45
C ALA A 155 6.45 -5.17 -1.07
N SER A 156 6.33 -3.84 -0.95
CA SER A 156 6.12 -3.18 0.34
C SER A 156 4.80 -3.53 1.01
N LEU A 157 3.79 -3.88 0.22
CA LEU A 157 2.51 -4.37 0.76
C LEU A 157 2.67 -5.67 1.54
N VAL A 158 3.71 -6.46 1.26
CA VAL A 158 4.04 -7.71 1.97
C VAL A 158 5.18 -7.51 2.98
N VAL A 159 6.24 -6.79 2.58
CA VAL A 159 7.42 -6.53 3.42
C VAL A 159 7.07 -5.67 4.63
N GLY A 160 6.20 -4.67 4.49
CA GLY A 160 5.77 -3.81 5.60
C GLY A 160 5.10 -4.60 6.73
N PRO A 161 4.05 -5.40 6.44
CA PRO A 161 3.43 -6.25 7.44
C PRO A 161 4.35 -7.34 8.00
N ALA A 162 5.21 -7.94 7.17
CA ALA A 162 6.18 -8.93 7.65
C ALA A 162 7.18 -8.30 8.62
N ALA A 163 7.71 -7.10 8.31
CA ALA A 163 8.61 -6.38 9.20
C ALA A 163 7.93 -6.00 10.52
N TRP A 164 6.67 -5.56 10.49
CA TRP A 164 5.86 -5.32 11.70
C TRP A 164 5.69 -6.58 12.54
N TRP A 165 5.23 -7.68 11.94
CA TRP A 165 4.95 -8.92 12.65
C TRP A 165 6.18 -9.51 13.33
N HIS A 166 7.32 -9.47 12.64
CA HIS A 166 8.58 -10.02 13.15
C HIS A 166 9.40 -9.02 13.97
N GLY A 167 8.93 -7.78 14.15
CA GLY A 167 9.68 -6.69 14.78
C GLY A 167 11.05 -6.49 14.12
N SER A 168 11.13 -6.61 12.80
CA SER A 168 12.41 -6.61 12.08
C SER A 168 13.03 -5.22 12.01
N GLU A 169 14.35 -5.17 12.13
CA GLU A 169 15.13 -3.98 11.87
C GLU A 169 15.34 -3.76 10.37
N ARG A 170 15.75 -2.55 9.99
CA ARG A 170 16.03 -2.20 8.59
C ARG A 170 17.16 -3.01 7.97
N THR A 171 18.01 -3.58 8.82
CA THR A 171 19.19 -4.35 8.45
C THR A 171 19.00 -5.85 8.55
N ASP A 172 17.79 -6.34 8.88
CA ASP A 172 17.46 -7.77 8.92
C ASP A 172 17.27 -8.34 7.50
N TRP A 173 18.31 -8.25 6.67
CA TRP A 173 18.23 -8.48 5.23
C TRP A 173 17.68 -9.85 4.87
N ASP A 174 18.01 -10.91 5.61
CA ASP A 174 17.51 -12.26 5.34
C ASP A 174 16.00 -12.36 5.54
N ARG A 175 15.46 -11.72 6.57
CA ARG A 175 14.01 -11.69 6.83
C ARG A 175 13.29 -10.84 5.80
N LEU A 176 13.85 -9.69 5.47
CA LEU A 176 13.31 -8.77 4.45
C LEU A 176 13.32 -9.43 3.07
N ALA A 177 14.42 -10.08 2.68
CA ALA A 177 14.53 -10.82 1.42
C ALA A 177 13.57 -12.01 1.39
N GLY A 178 13.40 -12.71 2.51
CA GLY A 178 12.41 -13.76 2.66
C GLY A 178 10.98 -13.27 2.40
N ALA A 179 10.61 -12.10 2.92
CA ALA A 179 9.30 -11.50 2.66
C ALA A 179 9.09 -11.15 1.18
N VAL A 180 10.15 -10.70 0.47
CA VAL A 180 10.10 -10.41 -0.97
C VAL A 180 10.00 -11.69 -1.81
N ALA A 181 10.76 -12.73 -1.46
CA ALA A 181 10.79 -13.99 -2.20
C ALA A 181 9.60 -14.92 -1.90
N GLY A 182 8.89 -14.67 -0.79
CA GLY A 182 7.87 -15.55 -0.22
C GLY A 182 6.39 -15.23 -0.46
N PRO A 183 5.90 -14.55 -1.52
CA PRO A 183 4.46 -14.36 -1.71
C PRO A 183 3.72 -15.63 -2.17
N SER A 184 4.38 -16.79 -2.27
CA SER A 184 3.66 -18.08 -2.37
C SER A 184 3.10 -18.47 -0.99
N PRO A 185 1.94 -19.15 -0.86
CA PRO A 185 1.28 -19.44 0.42
C PRO A 185 2.09 -20.28 1.42
N GLN A 186 3.34 -20.63 1.11
CA GLN A 186 4.16 -21.56 1.85
C GLN A 186 5.63 -21.16 1.70
N ARG A 187 6.22 -20.64 2.79
CA ARG A 187 7.58 -20.91 3.29
C ARG A 187 8.36 -19.64 3.59
N LEU A 188 8.37 -19.32 4.88
CA LEU A 188 9.56 -18.84 5.57
C LEU A 188 9.88 -19.87 6.67
N GLY A 189 10.71 -20.86 6.36
CA GLY A 189 11.18 -21.89 7.30
C GLY A 189 11.17 -23.35 6.76
N PRO A 190 12.03 -24.25 7.27
CA PRO A 190 12.21 -25.62 6.77
C PRO A 190 11.11 -26.62 7.16
N CYS A 191 9.96 -26.19 7.67
CA CYS A 191 8.86 -27.10 8.00
C CYS A 191 7.52 -26.45 7.64
N ARG A 192 6.55 -27.29 7.22
CA ARG A 192 5.17 -26.88 6.95
C ARG A 192 4.67 -26.01 8.13
N PRO A 193 4.12 -24.82 7.89
CA PRO A 193 3.59 -24.01 8.97
C PRO A 193 2.48 -24.80 9.68
N ARG A 194 2.63 -24.99 11.00
CA ARG A 194 1.54 -25.50 11.82
C ARG A 194 0.51 -24.39 11.95
N VAL A 195 -0.77 -24.73 11.82
CA VAL A 195 -1.87 -23.81 12.15
C VAL A 195 -1.66 -23.35 13.60
N GLY A 196 -1.51 -22.04 13.82
CA GLY A 196 -1.27 -21.45 15.14
C GLY A 196 0.20 -21.16 15.49
N ASP A 197 1.18 -21.34 14.59
CA ASP A 197 2.57 -20.92 14.85
C ASP A 197 2.72 -19.39 14.83
N PRO A 198 3.09 -18.72 15.95
CA PRO A 198 3.29 -17.27 15.98
C PRO A 198 4.52 -16.81 15.18
N SER A 199 5.41 -17.73 14.79
CA SER A 199 6.61 -17.40 14.02
C SER A 199 6.35 -17.17 12.53
N THR A 200 5.11 -17.30 12.05
CA THR A 200 4.74 -17.15 10.64
C THR A 200 3.56 -16.18 10.48
N VAL A 201 3.77 -15.09 9.75
CA VAL A 201 2.69 -14.18 9.34
C VAL A 201 1.97 -14.74 8.11
N ARG A 202 0.63 -14.74 8.10
CA ARG A 202 -0.19 -15.18 6.96
C ARG A 202 -0.77 -13.96 6.24
N ILE A 203 -0.17 -13.64 5.10
CA ILE A 203 -0.56 -12.49 4.27
C ILE A 203 -1.37 -13.01 3.09
N ALA A 204 -2.63 -12.57 2.98
CA ALA A 204 -3.50 -12.86 1.85
C ALA A 204 -3.52 -11.66 0.90
N ALA A 205 -3.19 -11.88 -0.37
CA ALA A 205 -3.21 -10.84 -1.38
C ALA A 205 -4.51 -10.86 -2.18
N THR A 206 -5.10 -9.68 -2.38
CA THR A 206 -6.19 -9.45 -3.32
C THR A 206 -5.64 -8.60 -4.44
N ILE A 207 -5.55 -9.17 -5.64
CA ILE A 207 -5.19 -8.47 -6.87
C ILE A 207 -6.51 -8.11 -7.56
N ILE A 208 -6.63 -6.88 -8.06
CA ILE A 208 -7.76 -6.41 -8.87
C ILE A 208 -7.33 -6.26 -10.31
#